data_AF-A0A094DJP0-F1
#
_entry.id   AF-A0A094DJP0-F1
#
_cell.length_a   1.000
_cell.length_b   1.000
_cell.length_c   1.000
_cell.angle_alpha   90.00
_cell.angle_beta   90.00
_cell.angle_gamma   90.00
#
_symmetry.space_group_name_H-M   'P 1'
#
loop_
_entity.id
_entity.type
_entity.pdbx_description
1 polymer ?
#
loop_
_entity_poly.entity_id
_entity_poly.type
_entity_poly.pdbx_seq_one_letter_code
_entity_poly.pdbx_strand_id
1 'polypeptide(L)'
;MTQRNTGASLAGALVCASESQNYFIDTTEHRKHLPDLYNRYFIYRGSSGTSESDFAWDATMKIMFETSYLINRFVLSWDLKSYPTLPPNGSRPWSPDDADLKNTVVLVFAPSSKVGAAFAQQCRVLRPKNHQPRRLIGVGSRASKSLTEGFGWYDEVVLYSDDPIAAVGEASIGSNSRVLIIDFGSRDLASASWANKLHGRVESIQCLVIGTDPTNSQGISETLTAFPDESASLFSALVVRNGAAEAIGASTYFGELDSAWESFKEGGAIPGVEFEIGDGMNSFMKGWDNLALGKVPPSTSLVYRV
;
A
#
# COMPACT_ATOMS: atom_id res chain seq x y z
N MET A 1 -28.12 51.41 7.30
CA MET A 1 -28.38 50.11 7.95
C MET A 1 -28.52 49.09 6.84
N THR A 2 -27.40 48.46 6.48
CA THR A 2 -27.29 47.62 5.29
C THR A 2 -27.11 46.19 5.78
N GLN A 3 -28.20 45.42 5.86
CA GLN A 3 -28.11 43.98 6.14
C GLN A 3 -27.77 43.27 4.83
N ARG A 4 -26.58 42.64 4.81
CA ARG A 4 -26.16 41.73 3.75
C ARG A 4 -26.71 40.33 4.05
N ASN A 5 -27.25 39.74 2.99
CA ASN A 5 -27.40 38.30 2.75
C ASN A 5 -26.18 37.50 3.23
N THR A 6 -26.42 36.38 3.92
CA THR A 6 -25.71 35.10 3.73
C THR A 6 -26.58 33.96 4.25
N GLY A 7 -27.63 33.61 3.51
CA GLY A 7 -28.29 32.32 3.61
C GLY A 7 -27.84 31.45 2.43
N ALA A 8 -26.66 30.84 2.53
CA ALA A 8 -26.25 29.80 1.60
C ALA A 8 -26.86 28.47 2.08
N SER A 9 -27.93 28.06 1.41
CA SER A 9 -28.53 26.73 1.51
C SER A 9 -27.50 25.67 1.06
N LEU A 10 -27.10 24.77 1.97
CA LEU A 10 -26.32 23.56 1.67
C LEU A 10 -27.23 22.47 1.07
N ALA A 11 -28.02 22.81 0.06
CA ALA A 11 -28.78 21.85 -0.73
C ALA A 11 -27.98 21.56 -2.02
N GLY A 12 -27.13 20.52 -1.98
CA GLY A 12 -26.36 20.15 -3.18
C GLY A 12 -25.22 19.14 -3.02
N ALA A 13 -25.27 18.22 -2.05
CA ALA A 13 -24.35 17.08 -2.02
C ALA A 13 -25.13 15.83 -1.60
N LEU A 14 -25.35 14.90 -2.54
CA LEU A 14 -25.95 13.61 -2.22
C LEU A 14 -24.84 12.72 -1.65
N VAL A 15 -24.73 12.67 -0.33
CA VAL A 15 -24.01 11.59 0.35
C VAL A 15 -24.97 10.41 0.40
N CYS A 16 -24.71 9.36 -0.40
CA CYS A 16 -25.46 8.12 -0.26
C CYS A 16 -24.95 7.40 1.00
N ALA A 17 -25.51 7.75 2.15
CA ALA A 17 -25.37 7.00 3.38
C ALA A 17 -26.49 5.97 3.44
N SER A 18 -26.15 4.69 3.41
CA SER A 18 -27.09 3.65 3.83
C SER A 18 -26.89 3.44 5.32
N GLU A 19 -27.90 3.66 6.16
CA GLU A 19 -27.78 3.40 7.62
C GLU A 19 -27.38 1.94 7.92
N SER A 20 -27.68 1.00 7.01
CA SER A 20 -27.32 -0.42 7.10
C SER A 20 -25.89 -0.76 6.67
N GLN A 21 -25.18 0.17 6.02
CA GLN A 21 -23.82 -0.05 5.52
C GLN A 21 -22.91 0.92 6.26
N ASN A 22 -21.93 0.43 7.02
CA ASN A 22 -21.00 1.25 7.81
C ASN A 22 -20.01 2.07 6.93
N TYR A 23 -20.51 2.71 5.88
CA TYR A 23 -19.77 3.60 4.99
C TYR A 23 -20.74 4.57 4.29
N PHE A 24 -20.20 5.64 3.71
CA PHE A 24 -20.88 6.48 2.73
C PHE A 24 -20.04 6.65 1.47
N ILE A 25 -20.69 7.01 0.37
CA ILE A 25 -20.02 7.33 -0.90
C ILE A 25 -20.18 8.82 -1.19
N ASP A 26 -19.06 9.51 -1.38
CA ASP A 26 -19.03 10.91 -1.83
C ASP A 26 -19.26 10.99 -3.35
N THR A 27 -20.43 11.51 -3.74
CA THR A 27 -20.83 11.65 -5.15
C THR A 27 -20.79 13.10 -5.65
N THR A 28 -20.14 14.00 -4.90
CA THR A 28 -20.03 15.41 -5.29
C THR A 28 -19.34 15.58 -6.64
N GLU A 29 -19.68 16.65 -7.39
CA GLU A 29 -19.20 16.86 -8.77
C GLU A 29 -17.67 16.77 -8.89
N HIS A 30 -16.94 17.34 -7.93
CA HIS A 30 -15.48 17.34 -7.93
C HIS A 30 -14.87 15.95 -7.72
N ARG A 31 -15.65 14.93 -7.33
CA ARG A 31 -15.22 13.56 -7.05
C ARG A 31 -15.66 12.53 -8.09
N LYS A 32 -16.57 12.90 -9.00
CA LYS A 32 -17.15 11.98 -10.01
C LYS A 32 -16.14 11.35 -10.97
N HIS A 33 -14.99 11.98 -11.15
CA HIS A 33 -13.91 11.47 -12.00
C HIS A 33 -13.04 10.43 -11.29
N LEU A 34 -13.16 10.28 -9.97
CA LEU A 34 -12.42 9.30 -9.19
C LEU A 34 -13.19 7.98 -9.12
N PRO A 35 -12.49 6.83 -9.14
CA PRO A 35 -13.13 5.55 -8.94
C PRO A 35 -13.79 5.42 -7.56
N ASP A 36 -14.87 4.62 -7.48
CA ASP A 36 -15.70 4.43 -6.28
C ASP A 36 -14.91 4.07 -5.01
N LEU A 37 -13.80 3.34 -5.15
CA LEU A 37 -12.92 2.99 -4.03
C LEU A 37 -12.43 4.24 -3.29
N TYR A 38 -12.09 5.32 -4.00
CA TYR A 38 -11.60 6.56 -3.40
C TYR A 38 -12.74 7.39 -2.80
N ASN A 39 -13.96 7.21 -3.29
CA ASN A 39 -15.14 7.94 -2.82
C ASN A 39 -15.83 7.27 -1.64
N ARG A 40 -15.37 6.09 -1.22
CA ARG A 40 -15.94 5.34 -0.10
C ARG A 40 -15.27 5.72 1.23
N TYR A 41 -16.06 6.22 2.16
CA TYR A 41 -15.62 6.57 3.51
C TYR A 41 -16.28 5.63 4.51
N PHE A 42 -15.49 4.90 5.29
CA PHE A 42 -16.01 3.99 6.31
C PHE A 42 -16.40 4.75 7.57
N ILE A 43 -17.52 4.36 8.17
CA ILE A 43 -18.03 4.91 9.42
C ILE A 43 -17.73 3.90 10.52
N TYR A 44 -16.82 4.27 11.40
CA TYR A 44 -16.50 3.48 12.59
C TYR A 44 -17.30 4.03 13.77
N ARG A 45 -18.41 3.37 14.09
CA ARG A 45 -19.23 3.71 15.25
C ARG A 45 -18.70 2.94 16.45
N GLY A 46 -18.23 3.65 17.47
CA GLY A 46 -17.79 3.07 18.74
C GLY A 46 -18.71 1.95 19.24
N SER A 47 -18.22 0.72 19.36
CA SER A 47 -18.88 -0.30 20.19
C SER A 47 -18.34 -0.25 21.62
N SER A 48 -19.20 -0.53 22.59
CA SER A 48 -18.78 -0.66 23.99
C SER A 48 -17.66 -1.70 24.11
N GLY A 49 -16.48 -1.29 24.56
CA GLY A 49 -15.32 -2.17 24.81
C GLY A 49 -14.17 -2.07 23.80
N THR A 50 -14.35 -1.40 22.66
CA THR A 50 -13.25 -1.18 21.71
C THR A 50 -12.34 -0.05 22.18
N SER A 51 -11.03 -0.29 22.20
CA SER A 51 -10.05 0.71 22.64
C SER A 51 -9.87 1.82 21.60
N GLU A 52 -9.48 3.03 22.04
CA GLU A 52 -9.20 4.14 21.14
C GLU A 52 -8.05 3.82 20.15
N SER A 53 -7.07 3.01 20.60
CA SER A 53 -6.00 2.53 19.73
C SER A 53 -6.50 1.60 18.63
N ASP A 54 -7.51 0.77 18.91
CA ASP A 54 -8.06 -0.16 17.93
C ASP A 54 -8.80 0.61 16.82
N PHE A 55 -9.57 1.64 17.20
CA PHE A 55 -10.17 2.57 16.23
C PHE A 55 -9.12 3.31 15.40
N ALA A 56 -8.04 3.74 16.03
CA ALA A 56 -6.97 4.45 15.35
C ALA A 56 -6.30 3.56 14.27
N TRP A 57 -6.08 2.28 14.57
CA TRP A 57 -5.62 1.29 13.59
C TRP A 57 -6.62 1.14 12.44
N ASP A 58 -7.88 0.86 12.76
CA ASP A 58 -8.92 0.64 11.74
C ASP A 58 -9.04 1.85 10.79
N ALA A 59 -9.07 3.06 11.34
CA ALA A 59 -9.25 4.29 10.58
C ALA A 59 -8.04 4.65 9.70
N THR A 60 -6.82 4.31 10.10
CA THR A 60 -5.60 4.76 9.41
C THR A 60 -4.93 3.70 8.56
N MET A 61 -5.16 2.42 8.85
CA MET A 61 -4.34 1.33 8.34
C MET A 61 -5.12 0.27 7.58
N LYS A 62 -6.42 0.07 7.84
CA LYS A 62 -7.18 -1.03 7.22
C LYS A 62 -7.12 -1.02 5.69
N ILE A 63 -7.27 0.15 5.06
CA ILE A 63 -7.20 0.27 3.59
C ILE A 63 -5.79 0.05 3.03
N MET A 64 -4.75 0.44 3.79
CA MET A 64 -3.35 0.24 3.42
C MET A 64 -2.95 -1.24 3.59
N PHE A 65 -3.50 -1.89 4.61
CA PHE A 65 -3.39 -3.33 4.81
C PHE A 65 -4.11 -4.11 3.71
N GLU A 66 -5.34 -3.70 3.32
CA GLU A 66 -6.08 -4.30 2.20
C GLU A 66 -5.25 -4.24 0.90
N THR A 67 -4.61 -3.11 0.62
CA THR A 67 -3.70 -2.97 -0.54
C THR A 67 -2.59 -4.03 -0.50
N SER A 68 -1.96 -4.20 0.65
CA SER A 68 -0.91 -5.21 0.85
C SER A 68 -1.47 -6.64 0.72
N TYR A 69 -2.67 -6.88 1.25
CA TYR A 69 -3.38 -8.15 1.18
C TYR A 69 -3.70 -8.54 -0.25
N LEU A 70 -4.19 -7.60 -1.06
CA LEU A 70 -4.45 -7.81 -2.48
C LEU A 70 -3.19 -8.18 -3.25
N ILE A 71 -2.08 -7.47 -3.03
CA ILE A 71 -0.80 -7.78 -3.65
C ILE A 71 -0.34 -9.17 -3.22
N ASN A 72 -0.33 -9.45 -1.92
CA ASN A 72 0.23 -10.68 -1.39
C ASN A 72 -0.60 -11.92 -1.74
N ARG A 73 -1.93 -11.82 -1.66
CA ARG A 73 -2.86 -12.95 -1.80
C ARG A 73 -3.27 -13.22 -3.24
N PHE A 74 -3.44 -12.18 -4.05
CA PHE A 74 -4.02 -12.32 -5.40
C PHE A 74 -3.05 -11.96 -6.52
N VAL A 75 -2.20 -10.95 -6.36
CA VAL A 75 -1.18 -10.65 -7.39
C VAL A 75 -0.01 -11.63 -7.30
N LEU A 76 0.47 -11.91 -6.08
CA LEU A 76 1.61 -12.78 -5.81
C LEU A 76 1.15 -14.13 -5.22
N SER A 77 -0.03 -14.61 -5.62
CA SER A 77 -0.66 -15.81 -5.05
C SER A 77 0.28 -17.02 -5.09
N TRP A 78 0.39 -17.72 -3.95
CA TRP A 78 1.12 -18.98 -3.82
C TRP A 78 0.20 -20.21 -3.72
N ASP A 79 -1.09 -19.99 -3.41
CA ASP A 79 -2.10 -21.04 -3.27
C ASP A 79 -3.10 -20.95 -4.43
N LEU A 80 -2.64 -21.41 -5.59
CA LEU A 80 -3.41 -21.37 -6.84
C LEU A 80 -4.67 -22.24 -6.82
N LYS A 81 -4.79 -23.13 -5.83
CA LYS A 81 -5.99 -23.95 -5.65
C LYS A 81 -7.12 -23.13 -5.02
N SER A 82 -6.78 -22.24 -4.10
CA SER A 82 -7.76 -21.43 -3.36
C SER A 82 -7.93 -20.03 -3.96
N TYR A 83 -6.88 -19.46 -4.55
CA TYR A 83 -6.87 -18.09 -5.06
C TYR A 83 -6.27 -18.00 -6.46
N PRO A 84 -6.97 -17.41 -7.44
CA PRO A 84 -6.37 -17.16 -8.74
C PRO A 84 -5.26 -16.13 -8.63
N THR A 85 -4.36 -16.16 -9.61
CA THR A 85 -3.45 -15.04 -9.83
C THR A 85 -4.16 -13.95 -10.63
N LEU A 86 -4.16 -12.72 -10.12
CA LEU A 86 -4.81 -11.57 -10.75
C LEU A 86 -3.77 -10.58 -11.30
N PRO A 87 -3.99 -10.01 -12.50
CA PRO A 87 -3.11 -9.00 -13.05
C PRO A 87 -3.17 -7.70 -12.22
N PRO A 88 -2.03 -7.03 -11.97
CA PRO A 88 -1.96 -5.84 -11.12
C PRO A 88 -2.92 -4.71 -11.50
N ASN A 89 -3.18 -4.53 -12.80
CA ASN A 89 -4.07 -3.49 -13.35
C ASN A 89 -4.96 -3.99 -14.50
N GLY A 90 -4.92 -5.28 -14.83
CA GLY A 90 -5.66 -5.84 -15.97
C GLY A 90 -5.10 -5.52 -17.35
N SER A 91 -3.96 -4.84 -17.48
CA SER A 91 -3.43 -4.41 -18.79
C SER A 91 -2.58 -5.46 -19.50
N ARG A 92 -2.00 -6.42 -18.77
CA ARG A 92 -1.22 -7.53 -19.34
C ARG A 92 -1.54 -8.85 -18.66
N PRO A 93 -1.30 -10.00 -19.33
CA PRO A 93 -1.36 -11.30 -18.69
C PRO A 93 -0.43 -11.36 -17.47
N TRP A 94 -0.90 -12.01 -16.42
CA TRP A 94 -0.15 -12.19 -15.18
C TRP A 94 -0.28 -13.65 -14.75
N SER A 95 0.81 -14.37 -14.90
CA SER A 95 0.86 -15.82 -14.74
C SER A 95 1.27 -16.23 -13.32
N PRO A 96 1.10 -17.50 -12.94
CA PRO A 96 1.69 -18.03 -11.72
C PRO A 96 3.22 -17.81 -11.61
N ASP A 97 3.94 -17.83 -12.74
CA ASP A 97 5.39 -17.60 -12.77
C ASP A 97 5.72 -16.13 -12.46
N ASP A 98 4.84 -15.18 -12.82
CA ASP A 98 4.94 -13.78 -12.39
C ASP A 98 4.62 -13.60 -10.89
N ALA A 99 3.86 -14.51 -10.30
CA ALA A 99 3.41 -14.41 -8.91
C ALA A 99 4.32 -15.11 -7.90
N ASP A 100 5.07 -16.12 -8.34
CA ASP A 100 5.88 -16.93 -7.44
C ASP A 100 6.99 -16.09 -6.80
N LEU A 101 7.12 -16.14 -5.47
CA LEU A 101 8.22 -15.48 -4.77
C LEU A 101 9.33 -16.47 -4.39
N LYS A 102 9.13 -17.77 -4.61
CA LYS A 102 10.16 -18.77 -4.34
C LYS A 102 11.42 -18.43 -5.13
N ASN A 103 12.57 -18.48 -4.46
CA ASN A 103 13.88 -18.12 -5.00
C ASN A 103 14.05 -16.65 -5.47
N THR A 104 13.04 -15.80 -5.28
CA THR A 104 13.07 -14.39 -5.72
C THR A 104 13.65 -13.47 -4.65
N VAL A 105 14.46 -12.49 -5.07
CA VAL A 105 14.85 -11.34 -4.25
C VAL A 105 13.80 -10.24 -4.44
N VAL A 106 13.11 -9.88 -3.36
CA VAL A 106 12.08 -8.83 -3.38
C VAL A 106 12.68 -7.56 -2.79
N LEU A 107 12.68 -6.50 -3.59
CA LEU A 107 13.12 -5.17 -3.20
C LEU A 107 11.88 -4.31 -2.93
N VAL A 108 11.67 -3.92 -1.68
CA VAL A 108 10.53 -3.08 -1.27
C VAL A 108 10.99 -1.64 -1.15
N PHE A 109 10.54 -0.81 -2.08
CA PHE A 109 10.84 0.62 -2.14
C PHE A 109 9.81 1.41 -1.34
N ALA A 110 10.29 2.42 -0.59
CA ALA A 110 9.52 3.11 0.44
C ALA A 110 8.96 2.14 1.53
N PRO A 111 9.83 1.32 2.13
CA PRO A 111 9.42 0.23 3.04
C PRO A 111 8.81 0.73 4.35
N SER A 112 9.10 1.97 4.75
CA SER A 112 8.50 2.62 5.92
C SER A 112 7.07 3.13 5.68
N SER A 113 6.56 3.03 4.45
CA SER A 113 5.15 3.33 4.19
C SER A 113 4.25 2.32 4.90
N LYS A 114 3.02 2.73 5.21
CA LYS A 114 1.99 1.88 5.83
C LYS A 114 1.74 0.61 5.01
N VAL A 115 1.71 0.74 3.68
CA VAL A 115 1.54 -0.39 2.76
C VAL A 115 2.81 -1.24 2.70
N GLY A 116 4.00 -0.65 2.58
CA GLY A 116 5.25 -1.40 2.53
C GLY A 116 5.50 -2.23 3.79
N ALA A 117 5.24 -1.66 4.97
CA ALA A 117 5.35 -2.35 6.24
C ALA A 117 4.35 -3.51 6.36
N ALA A 118 3.07 -3.28 6.02
CA ALA A 118 2.06 -4.33 6.01
C ALA A 118 2.39 -5.44 5.01
N PHE A 119 2.85 -5.10 3.80
CA PHE A 119 3.28 -6.10 2.81
C PHE A 119 4.42 -6.98 3.33
N ALA A 120 5.45 -6.38 3.96
CA ALA A 120 6.57 -7.13 4.52
C ALA A 120 6.13 -8.07 5.65
N GLN A 121 5.27 -7.60 6.55
CA GLN A 121 4.65 -8.43 7.58
C GLN A 121 3.93 -9.63 6.95
N GLN A 122 3.10 -9.38 5.94
CA GLN A 122 2.29 -10.43 5.32
C GLN A 122 3.15 -11.45 4.57
N CYS A 123 4.28 -11.03 3.99
CA CYS A 123 5.27 -11.95 3.42
C CYS A 123 5.89 -12.88 4.47
N ARG A 124 6.02 -12.44 5.73
CA ARG A 124 6.62 -13.24 6.80
C ARG A 124 5.63 -14.05 7.62
N VAL A 125 4.41 -13.54 7.77
CA VAL A 125 3.42 -14.11 8.68
C VAL A 125 2.32 -14.87 7.94
N LEU A 126 1.80 -14.33 6.85
CA LEU A 126 0.67 -14.94 6.12
C LEU A 126 1.11 -15.97 5.08
N ARG A 127 2.38 -15.95 4.66
CA ARG A 127 2.93 -16.93 3.73
C ARG A 127 3.60 -18.10 4.46
N PRO A 128 3.34 -19.35 4.03
CA PRO A 128 4.14 -20.49 4.45
C PRO A 128 5.62 -20.28 4.12
N LYS A 129 6.53 -20.73 5.00
CA LYS A 129 7.98 -20.50 4.88
C LYS A 129 8.57 -20.87 3.51
N ASN A 130 8.09 -21.95 2.89
CA ASN A 130 8.57 -22.44 1.59
C ASN A 130 8.06 -21.62 0.38
N HIS A 131 7.15 -20.67 0.60
CA HIS A 131 6.61 -19.73 -0.40
C HIS A 131 6.98 -18.27 -0.10
N GLN A 132 7.80 -18.04 0.92
CA GLN A 132 8.37 -16.72 1.19
C GLN A 132 9.46 -16.38 0.17
N PRO A 133 9.71 -15.08 -0.07
CA PRO A 133 10.84 -14.67 -0.89
C PRO A 133 12.16 -15.16 -0.31
N ARG A 134 13.13 -15.44 -1.19
CA ARG A 134 14.48 -15.84 -0.80
C ARG A 134 15.16 -14.74 0.02
N ARG A 135 14.95 -13.49 -0.40
CA ARG A 135 15.33 -12.29 0.36
C ARG A 135 14.26 -11.23 0.23
N LEU A 136 13.97 -10.53 1.31
CA LEU A 136 13.10 -9.36 1.37
C LEU A 136 13.93 -8.18 1.87
N ILE A 137 14.24 -7.23 0.99
CA ILE A 137 15.12 -6.10 1.27
C ILE A 137 14.31 -4.82 1.24
N GLY A 138 14.39 -4.02 2.29
CA GLY A 138 13.79 -2.68 2.33
C GLY A 138 14.75 -1.66 1.73
N VAL A 139 14.32 -0.91 0.72
CA VAL A 139 15.11 0.16 0.07
C VAL A 139 14.47 1.50 0.37
N GLY A 140 15.09 2.29 1.25
CA GLY A 140 14.46 3.48 1.83
C GLY A 140 15.38 4.69 1.92
N SER A 141 14.86 5.72 2.60
CA SER A 141 15.64 6.92 2.91
C SER A 141 16.39 6.76 4.23
N ARG A 142 17.43 7.56 4.44
CA ARG A 142 18.15 7.62 5.73
C ARG A 142 17.22 8.00 6.88
N ALA A 143 16.22 8.84 6.62
CA ALA A 143 15.29 9.33 7.64
C ALA A 143 14.38 8.23 8.20
N SER A 144 14.12 7.17 7.43
CA SER A 144 13.20 6.10 7.84
C SER A 144 13.87 4.74 8.06
N LYS A 145 15.19 4.62 7.83
CA LYS A 145 15.94 3.37 7.95
C LYS A 145 15.76 2.68 9.31
N SER A 146 15.97 3.40 10.42
CA SER A 146 15.86 2.81 11.76
C SER A 146 14.44 2.32 12.08
N LEU A 147 13.41 3.04 11.64
CA LEU A 147 12.02 2.60 11.78
C LEU A 147 11.79 1.31 10.99
N THR A 148 12.23 1.25 9.74
CA THR A 148 12.10 0.06 8.88
C THR A 148 12.84 -1.15 9.44
N GLU A 149 14.04 -0.97 9.97
CA GLU A 149 14.79 -2.04 10.65
C GLU A 149 14.03 -2.53 11.89
N GLY A 150 13.43 -1.60 12.65
CA GLY A 150 12.63 -1.88 13.84
C GLY A 150 11.39 -2.75 13.59
N PHE A 151 10.91 -2.85 12.34
CA PHE A 151 9.82 -3.76 12.00
C PHE A 151 10.21 -5.24 12.11
N GLY A 152 11.49 -5.58 11.90
CA GLY A 152 11.99 -6.94 12.01
C GLY A 152 11.54 -7.92 10.93
N TRP A 153 10.95 -7.44 9.82
CA TRP A 153 10.44 -8.29 8.72
C TRP A 153 11.35 -8.37 7.50
N TYR A 154 12.29 -7.43 7.37
CA TYR A 154 13.27 -7.38 6.28
C TYR A 154 14.53 -8.13 6.66
N ASP A 155 15.12 -8.83 5.69
CA ASP A 155 16.44 -9.45 5.87
C ASP A 155 17.55 -8.40 5.90
N GLU A 156 17.33 -7.27 5.22
CA GLU A 156 18.25 -6.13 5.16
C GLU A 156 17.49 -4.84 4.84
N VAL A 157 17.99 -3.71 5.35
CA VAL A 157 17.49 -2.37 5.02
C VAL A 157 18.63 -1.50 4.49
N VAL A 158 18.50 -1.11 3.23
CA VAL A 158 19.49 -0.33 2.46
C VAL A 158 18.92 1.03 2.05
N LEU A 159 19.79 1.95 1.67
CA LEU A 159 19.43 3.29 1.23
C LEU A 159 19.20 3.32 -0.28
N TYR A 160 18.36 4.24 -0.76
CA TYR A 160 18.21 4.50 -2.20
C TYR A 160 19.54 4.76 -2.93
N SER A 161 20.53 5.33 -2.23
CA SER A 161 21.86 5.65 -2.75
C SER A 161 22.84 4.46 -2.79
N ASP A 162 22.49 3.34 -2.15
CA ASP A 162 23.37 2.17 -2.09
C ASP A 162 23.45 1.49 -3.46
N ASP A 163 24.47 0.65 -3.64
CA ASP A 163 24.66 -0.09 -4.90
C ASP A 163 23.67 -1.26 -5.00
N PRO A 164 22.78 -1.29 -6.00
CA PRO A 164 21.80 -2.37 -6.15
C PRO A 164 22.45 -3.74 -6.32
N ILE A 165 23.62 -3.79 -6.96
CA ILE A 165 24.35 -5.03 -7.27
C ILE A 165 24.88 -5.65 -5.98
N ALA A 166 25.51 -4.84 -5.13
CA ALA A 166 25.92 -5.25 -3.79
C ALA A 166 24.71 -5.68 -2.93
N ALA A 167 23.60 -4.93 -2.98
CA ALA A 167 22.41 -5.21 -2.19
C ALA A 167 21.74 -6.55 -2.54
N VAL A 168 21.57 -6.88 -3.84
CA VAL A 168 21.03 -8.19 -4.24
C VAL A 168 22.01 -9.33 -3.95
N GLY A 169 23.30 -9.01 -3.89
CA GLY A 169 24.42 -9.91 -3.57
C GLY A 169 24.92 -10.68 -4.79
N GLU A 170 26.23 -10.97 -4.84
CA GLU A 170 26.87 -11.62 -5.99
C GLU A 170 26.28 -12.99 -6.34
N ALA A 171 25.84 -13.76 -5.33
CA ALA A 171 25.16 -15.04 -5.54
C ALA A 171 23.78 -14.91 -6.22
N SER A 172 23.25 -13.69 -6.29
CA SER A 172 22.01 -13.34 -7.02
C SER A 172 22.30 -12.71 -8.39
N ILE A 173 23.56 -12.60 -8.79
CA ILE A 173 23.99 -12.13 -10.11
C ILE A 173 24.28 -13.37 -10.96
N GLY A 174 23.63 -13.51 -12.12
CA GLY A 174 23.71 -14.71 -12.95
C GLY A 174 22.56 -15.72 -12.78
N SER A 175 22.69 -16.86 -13.46
CA SER A 175 21.60 -17.81 -13.80
C SER A 175 20.71 -18.23 -12.62
N ASN A 176 19.39 -18.16 -12.81
CA ASN A 176 18.28 -18.46 -11.89
C ASN A 176 17.91 -17.41 -10.82
N SER A 177 18.38 -16.16 -10.96
CA SER A 177 18.06 -15.10 -10.00
C SER A 177 17.00 -14.14 -10.53
N ARG A 178 15.79 -14.24 -10.01
CA ARG A 178 14.68 -13.31 -10.26
C ARG A 178 14.65 -12.20 -9.22
N VAL A 179 14.48 -10.97 -9.69
CA VAL A 179 14.27 -9.78 -8.85
C VAL A 179 12.87 -9.23 -9.08
N LEU A 180 12.14 -9.02 -7.98
CA LEU A 180 10.87 -8.32 -7.98
C LEU A 180 11.03 -7.01 -7.21
N ILE A 181 10.83 -5.89 -7.89
CA ILE A 181 10.74 -4.57 -7.27
C ILE A 181 9.27 -4.29 -6.97
N ILE A 182 8.98 -3.85 -5.75
CA ILE A 182 7.66 -3.37 -5.35
C ILE A 182 7.83 -1.96 -4.82
N ASP A 183 7.27 -0.99 -5.53
CA ASP A 183 7.45 0.43 -5.26
C ASP A 183 6.18 1.05 -4.66
N PHE A 184 6.25 1.44 -3.39
CA PHE A 184 5.18 2.12 -2.67
C PHE A 184 5.33 3.65 -2.68
N GLY A 185 5.87 4.21 -3.78
CA GLY A 185 6.04 5.65 -3.96
C GLY A 185 7.40 6.15 -3.51
N SER A 186 8.48 5.50 -3.96
CA SER A 186 9.84 5.97 -3.77
C SER A 186 10.09 7.31 -4.45
N ARG A 187 11.01 8.08 -3.85
CA ARG A 187 11.41 9.40 -4.35
C ARG A 187 12.30 9.27 -5.58
N ASP A 188 12.23 10.27 -6.44
CA ASP A 188 13.17 10.48 -7.55
C ASP A 188 13.33 9.27 -8.49
N LEU A 189 12.27 8.45 -8.63
CA LEU A 189 12.29 7.21 -9.42
C LEU A 189 13.42 6.25 -9.02
N ALA A 190 13.75 6.19 -7.73
CA ALA A 190 14.83 5.34 -7.21
C ALA A 190 14.66 3.86 -7.62
N SER A 191 13.43 3.36 -7.62
CA SER A 191 13.07 2.01 -8.09
C SER A 191 13.46 1.77 -9.54
N ALA A 192 13.15 2.69 -10.45
CA ALA A 192 13.53 2.61 -11.86
C ALA A 192 15.05 2.71 -12.03
N SER A 193 15.73 3.58 -11.27
CA SER A 193 17.20 3.68 -11.29
C SER A 193 17.87 2.36 -10.90
N TRP A 194 17.35 1.70 -9.86
CA TRP A 194 17.81 0.38 -9.42
C TRP A 194 17.51 -0.70 -10.47
N ALA A 195 16.31 -0.68 -11.06
CA ALA A 195 15.93 -1.62 -12.10
C ALA A 195 16.89 -1.58 -13.29
N ASN A 196 17.22 -0.37 -13.77
CA ASN A 196 18.16 -0.17 -14.88
C ASN A 196 19.58 -0.67 -14.56
N LYS A 197 20.05 -0.54 -13.31
CA LYS A 197 21.38 -1.04 -12.90
C LYS A 197 21.43 -2.57 -12.83
N LEU A 198 20.31 -3.21 -12.50
CA LEU A 198 20.19 -4.67 -12.41
C LEU A 198 19.86 -5.33 -13.75
N HIS A 199 19.32 -4.57 -14.70
CA HIS A 199 18.98 -5.05 -16.04
C HIS A 199 20.19 -5.68 -16.74
N GLY A 200 19.97 -6.85 -17.35
CA GLY A 200 21.02 -7.66 -17.98
C GLY A 200 22.00 -8.35 -17.02
N ARG A 201 21.87 -8.15 -15.69
CA ARG A 201 22.72 -8.78 -14.66
C ARG A 201 22.01 -9.87 -13.86
N VAL A 202 20.68 -9.83 -13.85
CA VAL A 202 19.81 -10.84 -13.24
C VAL A 202 19.02 -11.56 -14.33
N GLU A 203 18.48 -12.75 -14.04
CA GLU A 203 17.73 -13.54 -15.03
C GLU A 203 16.47 -12.80 -15.49
N SER A 204 15.74 -12.23 -14.53
CA SER A 204 14.54 -11.45 -14.80
C SER A 204 14.34 -10.37 -13.76
N ILE A 205 13.78 -9.26 -14.21
CA ILE A 205 13.35 -8.15 -13.36
C ILE A 205 11.91 -7.80 -13.67
N GLN A 206 11.11 -7.68 -12.62
CA GLN A 206 9.72 -7.25 -12.70
C GLN A 206 9.50 -6.17 -11.67
N CYS A 207 8.69 -5.17 -12.02
CA CYS A 207 8.40 -4.04 -11.14
C CYS A 207 6.89 -3.89 -10.96
N LEU A 208 6.43 -3.82 -9.72
CA LEU A 208 5.08 -3.45 -9.35
C LEU A 208 5.11 -2.05 -8.76
N VAL A 209 4.44 -1.10 -9.41
CA VAL A 209 4.39 0.30 -9.00
C VAL A 209 3.04 0.59 -8.36
N ILE A 210 3.03 0.95 -7.07
CA ILE A 210 1.86 1.25 -6.26
C ILE A 210 1.83 2.76 -6.01
N GLY A 211 1.01 3.45 -6.80
CA GLY A 211 0.96 4.91 -6.77
C GLY A 211 2.24 5.55 -7.33
N THR A 212 2.35 6.87 -7.21
CA THR A 212 3.53 7.64 -7.62
C THR A 212 3.94 8.58 -6.50
N ASP A 213 5.18 9.05 -6.52
CA ASP A 213 5.62 10.14 -5.64
C ASP A 213 4.71 11.37 -5.89
N PRO A 214 4.00 11.88 -4.86
CA PRO A 214 3.09 13.01 -5.02
C PRO A 214 3.82 14.33 -5.35
N THR A 215 5.14 14.39 -5.15
CA THR A 215 5.98 15.52 -5.53
C THR A 215 6.52 15.41 -6.95
N ASN A 216 6.44 14.21 -7.54
CA ASN A 216 6.83 14.02 -8.92
C ASN A 216 5.75 14.60 -9.84
N SER A 217 6.11 15.64 -10.58
CA SER A 217 5.22 16.25 -11.58
C SER A 217 5.10 15.39 -12.85
N GLN A 218 5.89 14.34 -12.98
CA GLN A 218 5.84 13.43 -14.12
C GLN A 218 4.59 12.56 -14.08
N GLY A 219 4.01 12.31 -15.25
CA GLY A 219 2.83 11.48 -15.37
C GLY A 219 3.13 10.00 -15.06
N ILE A 220 2.07 9.23 -14.78
CA ILE A 220 2.16 7.76 -14.61
C ILE A 220 2.85 7.10 -15.81
N SER A 221 2.57 7.57 -17.02
CA SER A 221 3.21 7.06 -18.24
C SER A 221 4.73 7.22 -18.22
N GLU A 222 5.22 8.40 -17.82
CA GLU A 222 6.65 8.71 -17.76
C GLU A 222 7.34 7.84 -16.69
N THR A 223 6.68 7.65 -15.54
CA THR A 223 7.15 6.75 -14.48
C THR A 223 7.34 5.32 -14.99
N LEU A 224 6.38 4.79 -15.74
CA LEU A 224 6.47 3.43 -16.28
C LEU A 224 7.55 3.29 -17.36
N THR A 225 7.73 4.31 -18.21
CA THR A 225 8.76 4.30 -19.26
C THR A 225 10.20 4.41 -18.73
N ALA A 226 10.37 4.79 -17.45
CA ALA A 226 11.69 4.83 -16.83
C ALA A 226 12.26 3.43 -16.52
N PHE A 227 11.42 2.39 -16.53
CA PHE A 227 11.83 1.01 -16.28
C PHE A 227 12.27 0.30 -17.57
N PRO A 228 13.25 -0.61 -17.49
CA PRO A 228 13.76 -1.32 -18.67
C PRO A 228 12.72 -2.31 -19.23
N ASP A 229 12.72 -2.50 -20.56
CA ASP A 229 11.95 -3.52 -21.30
C ASP A 229 10.49 -3.69 -20.87
N GLU A 230 9.80 -2.59 -20.55
CA GLU A 230 8.40 -2.62 -20.08
C GLU A 230 8.19 -3.52 -18.83
N SER A 231 9.24 -3.71 -18.02
CA SER A 231 9.22 -4.56 -16.82
C SER A 231 8.28 -4.06 -15.71
N ALA A 232 7.79 -2.83 -15.81
CA ALA A 232 6.91 -2.22 -14.82
C ALA A 232 5.42 -2.44 -15.12
N SER A 233 4.66 -2.70 -14.06
CA SER A 233 3.21 -2.76 -14.09
C SER A 233 2.66 -1.91 -12.96
N LEU A 234 1.73 -1.02 -13.30
CA LEU A 234 0.99 -0.26 -12.30
C LEU A 234 0.07 -1.22 -11.54
N PHE A 235 -0.04 -1.05 -10.23
CA PHE A 235 -1.02 -1.73 -9.41
C PHE A 235 -2.27 -0.86 -9.26
N SER A 236 -3.44 -1.47 -9.45
CA SER A 236 -4.75 -0.89 -9.21
C SER A 236 -5.48 -1.70 -8.16
N ALA A 237 -5.56 -1.14 -6.94
CA ALA A 237 -6.30 -1.77 -5.82
C ALA A 237 -7.76 -2.07 -6.22
N LEU A 238 -8.39 -1.19 -6.99
CA LEU A 238 -9.76 -1.38 -7.47
C LEU A 238 -9.89 -2.60 -8.37
N VAL A 239 -9.01 -2.73 -9.37
CA VAL A 239 -9.06 -3.83 -10.34
C VAL A 239 -8.87 -5.17 -9.62
N VAL A 240 -7.84 -5.26 -8.77
CA VAL A 240 -7.54 -6.52 -8.06
C VAL A 240 -8.61 -6.84 -7.02
N ARG A 241 -9.15 -5.84 -6.30
CA ARG A 241 -10.25 -6.05 -5.34
C ARG A 241 -11.51 -6.58 -6.02
N ASN A 242 -11.91 -5.98 -7.14
CA ASN A 242 -13.09 -6.42 -7.87
C ASN A 242 -12.88 -7.83 -8.43
N GLY A 243 -11.72 -8.10 -9.04
CA GLY A 243 -11.38 -9.43 -9.54
C GLY A 243 -11.33 -10.49 -8.42
N ALA A 244 -10.82 -10.14 -7.24
CA ALA A 244 -10.80 -11.03 -6.08
C ALA A 244 -12.22 -11.35 -5.59
N ALA A 245 -13.05 -10.33 -5.40
CA ALA A 245 -14.44 -10.49 -4.98
C ALA A 245 -15.28 -11.28 -6.00
N GLU A 246 -14.99 -11.12 -7.30
CA GLU A 246 -15.62 -11.92 -8.35
C GLU A 246 -15.16 -13.37 -8.31
N ALA A 247 -13.85 -13.61 -8.16
CA ALA A 247 -13.28 -14.95 -8.25
C ALA A 247 -13.62 -15.87 -7.08
N ILE A 248 -13.58 -15.37 -5.84
CA ILE A 248 -13.81 -16.19 -4.63
C ILE A 248 -15.13 -15.88 -3.93
N GLY A 249 -15.90 -14.93 -4.47
CA GLY A 249 -17.13 -14.41 -3.88
C GLY A 249 -16.87 -13.28 -2.89
N ALA A 250 -17.65 -12.20 -3.00
CA ALA A 250 -17.47 -10.99 -2.21
C ALA A 250 -17.54 -11.25 -0.69
N SER A 251 -18.48 -12.09 -0.23
CA SER A 251 -18.60 -12.42 1.19
C SER A 251 -17.37 -13.14 1.73
N THR A 252 -16.80 -14.06 0.95
CA THR A 252 -15.57 -14.79 1.29
C THR A 252 -14.40 -13.82 1.34
N TYR A 253 -14.23 -13.00 0.29
CA TYR A 253 -13.16 -12.01 0.20
C TYR A 253 -13.15 -11.06 1.41
N PHE A 254 -14.29 -10.44 1.73
CA PHE A 254 -14.36 -9.50 2.86
C PHE A 254 -14.20 -10.19 4.20
N GLY A 255 -14.78 -11.38 4.40
CA GLY A 255 -14.62 -12.15 5.64
C GLY A 255 -13.17 -12.58 5.91
N GLU A 256 -12.44 -13.01 4.86
CA GLU A 256 -11.03 -13.37 4.98
C GLU A 256 -10.13 -12.14 5.19
N LEU A 257 -10.40 -11.03 4.50
CA LEU A 257 -9.69 -9.77 4.71
C LEU A 257 -9.85 -9.27 6.15
N ASP A 258 -11.08 -9.29 6.68
CA ASP A 258 -11.37 -8.87 8.05
C ASP A 258 -10.66 -9.80 9.06
N SER A 259 -10.70 -11.12 8.82
CA SER A 259 -9.98 -12.08 9.68
C SER A 259 -8.46 -11.84 9.67
N ALA A 260 -7.88 -11.60 8.49
CA ALA A 260 -6.45 -11.30 8.35
C ALA A 260 -6.07 -9.96 9.01
N TRP A 261 -6.97 -8.97 8.95
CA TRP A 261 -6.79 -7.67 9.60
C TRP A 261 -6.81 -7.79 11.12
N GLU A 262 -7.75 -8.52 11.70
CA GLU A 262 -7.79 -8.76 13.15
C GLU A 262 -6.54 -9.52 13.62
N SER A 263 -6.13 -10.58 12.91
CA SER A 263 -4.89 -11.30 13.23
C SER A 263 -3.65 -10.40 13.15
N PHE A 264 -3.62 -9.44 12.23
CA PHE A 264 -2.54 -8.46 12.14
C PHE A 264 -2.50 -7.53 13.37
N LYS A 265 -3.66 -7.05 13.83
CA LYS A 265 -3.75 -6.22 15.06
C LYS A 265 -3.37 -7.02 16.31
N GLU A 266 -3.90 -8.24 16.46
CA GLU A 266 -3.58 -9.16 17.57
C GLU A 266 -2.09 -9.52 17.61
N GLY A 267 -1.44 -9.60 16.44
CA GLY A 267 0.00 -9.79 16.30
C GLY A 267 0.87 -8.57 16.62
N GLY A 268 0.28 -7.46 17.08
CA GLY A 268 0.98 -6.23 17.44
C GLY A 268 1.08 -5.18 16.33
N ALA A 269 0.38 -5.37 15.20
CA ALA A 269 0.34 -4.45 14.07
C ALA A 269 1.74 -4.04 13.55
N ILE A 270 1.97 -2.76 13.22
CA ILE A 270 3.30 -2.26 12.82
C ILE A 270 4.05 -1.71 14.05
N PRO A 271 5.24 -2.29 14.38
CA PRO A 271 6.06 -1.78 15.47
C PRO A 271 6.47 -0.32 15.26
N GLY A 272 6.41 0.46 16.34
CA GLY A 272 6.87 1.86 16.34
C GLY A 272 5.92 2.85 15.68
N VAL A 273 4.71 2.43 15.29
CA VAL A 273 3.65 3.37 14.88
C VAL A 273 2.94 3.91 16.12
N GLU A 274 2.78 5.23 16.15
CA GLU A 274 2.10 5.97 17.20
C GLU A 274 0.93 6.77 16.61
N PHE A 275 -0.08 7.04 17.44
CA PHE A 275 -1.26 7.80 17.05
C PHE A 275 -1.27 9.18 17.70
N GLU A 276 -1.38 10.21 16.87
CA GLU A 276 -1.72 11.56 17.33
C GLU A 276 -3.22 11.75 17.13
N ILE A 277 -3.95 11.87 18.23
CA ILE A 277 -5.41 11.96 18.24
C ILE A 277 -5.83 13.41 18.49
N GLY A 278 -6.54 13.99 17.53
CA GLY A 278 -7.07 15.35 17.61
C GLY A 278 -8.60 15.43 17.62
N ASP A 279 -9.12 16.56 18.08
CA ASP A 279 -10.56 16.83 18.16
C ASP A 279 -11.00 17.93 17.20
N GLY A 280 -12.04 17.62 16.43
CA GLY A 280 -12.74 18.53 15.55
C GLY A 280 -11.95 18.99 14.32
N MET A 281 -12.66 19.72 13.46
CA MET A 281 -12.13 20.18 12.17
C MET A 281 -10.89 21.09 12.29
N ASN A 282 -10.75 21.85 13.37
CA ASN A 282 -9.58 22.71 13.57
C ASN A 282 -8.30 21.91 13.79
N SER A 283 -8.37 20.80 14.53
CA SER A 283 -7.22 19.90 14.73
C SER A 283 -6.89 19.16 13.44
N PHE A 284 -7.92 18.70 12.73
CA PHE A 284 -7.77 18.09 11.40
C PHE A 284 -7.02 19.00 10.42
N MET A 285 -7.45 20.27 10.28
CA MET A 285 -6.81 21.21 9.34
C MET A 285 -5.33 21.45 9.67
N LYS A 286 -4.99 21.63 10.96
CA LYS A 286 -3.59 21.80 11.38
C LYS A 286 -2.74 20.57 11.09
N GLY A 287 -3.29 19.38 11.35
CA GLY A 287 -2.64 18.12 11.05
C GLY A 287 -2.40 17.93 9.55
N TRP A 288 -3.41 18.24 8.75
CA TRP A 288 -3.32 18.23 7.29
C TRP A 288 -2.21 19.15 6.79
N ASP A 289 -2.14 20.39 7.29
CA ASP A 289 -1.07 21.33 6.92
C ASP A 289 0.32 20.80 7.32
N ASN A 290 0.45 20.21 8.51
CA ASN A 290 1.70 19.60 8.94
C ASN A 290 2.10 18.42 8.06
N LEU A 291 1.14 17.57 7.65
CA LEU A 291 1.38 16.46 6.75
C LEU A 291 1.84 16.95 5.38
N ALA A 292 1.13 17.93 4.80
CA ALA A 292 1.46 18.52 3.51
C ALA A 292 2.85 19.20 3.50
N LEU A 293 3.27 19.76 4.63
CA LEU A 293 4.60 20.36 4.81
C LEU A 293 5.69 19.33 5.19
N GLY A 294 5.37 18.03 5.20
CA GLY A 294 6.33 16.97 5.53
C GLY A 294 6.83 17.01 6.98
N LYS A 295 6.06 17.62 7.90
CA LYS A 295 6.42 17.75 9.32
C LYS A 295 5.99 16.55 10.17
N VAL A 296 5.18 15.66 9.61
CA VAL A 296 4.70 14.45 10.29
C VAL A 296 5.74 13.35 10.11
N PRO A 297 6.30 12.79 11.21
CA PRO A 297 7.22 11.67 11.14
C PRO A 297 6.57 10.41 10.52
N PRO A 298 7.36 9.52 9.89
CA PRO A 298 6.83 8.28 9.32
C PRO A 298 6.22 7.32 10.36
N SER A 299 6.61 7.44 11.63
CA SER A 299 6.05 6.68 12.75
C SER A 299 4.68 7.20 13.22
N THR A 300 4.26 8.40 12.81
CA THR A 300 3.05 9.03 13.33
C THR A 300 1.86 8.84 12.38
N SER A 301 0.73 8.43 12.93
CA SER A 301 -0.56 8.37 12.24
C SER A 301 -1.53 9.37 12.88
N LEU A 302 -2.07 10.26 12.06
CA LEU A 302 -2.99 11.30 12.49
C LEU A 302 -4.44 10.76 12.50
N VAL A 303 -5.14 10.90 13.62
CA VAL A 303 -6.54 10.47 13.79
C VAL A 303 -7.35 11.62 14.36
N TYR A 304 -8.56 11.83 13.84
CA TYR A 304 -9.41 12.94 14.26
C TYR A 304 -10.81 12.48 14.60
N ARG A 305 -11.33 12.97 15.72
CA ARG A 305 -12.74 12.85 16.10
C ARG A 305 -13.50 14.02 15.48
N VAL A 306 -14.45 13.73 14.60
CA VAL A 306 -15.25 14.72 13.84
C VAL A 306 -16.72 14.53 14.04
#